data_AF-A0A9P4W6X9-F1
#
_entry.id   AF-A0A9P4W6X9-F1
#
_cell.length_a   1.000
_cell.length_b   1.000
_cell.length_c   1.000
_cell.angle_alpha   90.00
_cell.angle_beta   90.00
_cell.angle_gamma   90.00
#
_symmetry.space_group_name_H-M   'P 1'
#
loop_
_entity.id
_entity.type
_entity.pdbx_description
1 polymer ?
#
loop_
_entity_poly.entity_id
_entity_poly.type
_entity_poly.pdbx_seq_one_letter_code
_entity_poly.pdbx_strand_id
1 'polypeptide(L)'
;MATKSSAVISLPTLTQSGASIALEAASLYASELGVPMSIAVVDANTHLLNFTRLDNAKLSSIETAISMAMTSASNRLPTSALSENNASSSPLLSLTTQRVCTIPGGLPILSSTGVLLGAIGCSTGTSLQGEDAAAAGRDAVLALINLEAEEEERRIEEEREKVLRLWKEKEGEVESLKDELDYERGSGKRRKTSSVGVPMGSSLGPDTPPEEGEIGEFLQPSFVGEVRVGGY
;
A
#
# COMPACT_ATOMS: atom_id res chain seq x y z
N MET A 1 14.37 18.21 -15.90
CA MET A 1 13.05 18.18 -15.20
C MET A 1 13.28 18.52 -13.74
N ALA A 2 12.72 19.62 -13.25
CA ALA A 2 12.84 20.01 -11.85
C ALA A 2 11.98 19.06 -11.00
N THR A 3 12.61 18.27 -10.16
CA THR A 3 11.90 17.44 -9.19
C THR A 3 11.18 18.37 -8.21
N LYS A 4 9.84 18.33 -8.22
CA LYS A 4 9.00 18.99 -7.20
C LYS A 4 9.40 18.41 -5.84
N SER A 5 10.14 19.19 -5.05
CA SER A 5 10.48 18.81 -3.67
C SER A 5 9.20 18.86 -2.82
N SER A 6 8.76 17.72 -2.30
CA SER A 6 7.65 17.63 -1.33
C SER A 6 8.23 17.62 0.09
N ALA A 7 7.61 18.35 1.01
CA ALA A 7 7.98 18.35 2.41
C ALA A 7 7.49 17.10 3.17
N VAL A 8 6.59 16.31 2.56
CA VAL A 8 5.94 15.16 3.22
C VAL A 8 5.90 13.95 2.26
N ILE A 9 5.97 12.76 2.85
CA ILE A 9 5.74 11.48 2.17
C ILE A 9 4.63 10.72 2.88
N SER A 10 3.79 10.01 2.11
CA SER A 10 2.84 9.04 2.65
C SER A 10 3.50 7.67 2.64
N LEU A 11 3.43 6.95 3.76
CA LEU A 11 3.92 5.58 3.87
C LEU A 11 2.74 4.67 4.23
N PRO A 12 2.55 3.54 3.51
CA PRO A 12 1.57 2.56 3.89
C PRO A 12 1.98 1.90 5.22
N THR A 13 0.99 1.62 6.06
CA THR A 13 1.18 0.92 7.33
C THR A 13 0.07 -0.10 7.52
N LEU A 14 0.37 -1.17 8.25
CA LEU A 14 -0.59 -2.21 8.55
C LEU A 14 -1.75 -1.65 9.38
N THR A 15 -2.98 -2.03 9.02
CA THR A 15 -4.19 -1.68 9.77
C THR A 15 -4.45 -2.69 10.89
N GLN A 16 -5.32 -2.34 11.84
CA GLN A 16 -5.77 -3.31 12.86
C GLN A 16 -6.45 -4.53 12.23
N SER A 17 -7.22 -4.34 11.14
CA SER A 17 -7.86 -5.43 10.42
C SER A 17 -6.83 -6.40 9.82
N GLY A 18 -5.81 -5.87 9.12
CA GLY A 18 -4.70 -6.68 8.62
C GLY A 18 -3.94 -7.38 9.74
N ALA A 19 -3.76 -6.72 10.89
CA ALA A 19 -3.15 -7.33 12.08
C ALA A 19 -4.00 -8.47 12.66
N SER A 20 -5.33 -8.39 12.61
CA SER A 20 -6.22 -9.50 13.04
C SER A 20 -6.04 -10.72 12.16
N ILE A 21 -5.99 -10.54 10.83
CA ILE A 21 -5.80 -11.64 9.87
C ILE A 21 -4.45 -12.33 10.10
N ALA A 22 -3.39 -11.55 10.31
CA ALA A 22 -2.07 -12.09 10.62
C ALA A 22 -2.10 -12.96 11.88
N LEU A 23 -2.77 -12.45 12.92
CA LEU A 23 -2.86 -13.09 14.22
C LEU A 23 -3.73 -14.36 14.16
N GLU A 24 -4.84 -14.33 13.44
CA GLU A 24 -5.72 -15.49 13.25
C GLU A 24 -5.01 -16.61 12.50
N ALA A 25 -4.35 -16.31 11.38
CA ALA A 25 -3.61 -17.30 10.61
C ALA A 25 -2.46 -17.92 11.43
N ALA A 26 -1.69 -17.11 12.16
CA ALA A 26 -0.64 -17.61 13.04
C ALA A 26 -1.20 -18.44 14.22
N SER A 27 -2.35 -18.06 14.77
CA SER A 27 -3.02 -18.79 15.85
C SER A 27 -3.56 -20.14 15.41
N LEU A 28 -4.14 -20.20 14.20
CA LEU A 28 -4.60 -21.44 13.59
C LEU A 28 -3.42 -22.39 13.36
N TYR A 29 -2.34 -21.90 12.76
CA TYR A 29 -1.13 -22.69 12.54
C TYR A 29 -0.54 -23.24 13.85
N ALA A 30 -0.44 -22.40 14.89
CA ALA A 30 0.02 -22.81 16.22
C ALA A 30 -0.89 -23.88 16.85
N SER A 31 -2.21 -23.78 16.64
CA SER A 31 -3.20 -24.74 17.12
C SER A 31 -3.11 -26.08 16.40
N GLU A 32 -2.92 -26.08 15.08
CA GLU A 32 -2.73 -27.29 14.27
C GLU A 32 -1.45 -28.04 14.64
N LEU A 33 -0.38 -27.31 14.98
CA LEU A 33 0.86 -27.89 15.50
C LEU A 33 0.74 -28.39 16.94
N GLY A 34 -0.31 -28.03 17.67
CA GLY A 34 -0.45 -28.33 19.10
C GLY A 34 0.57 -27.59 19.98
N VAL A 35 1.11 -26.46 19.51
CA VAL A 35 2.10 -25.66 20.22
C VAL A 35 1.49 -24.30 20.56
N PRO A 36 1.03 -24.06 21.80
CA PRO A 36 0.42 -22.79 22.15
C PRO A 36 1.46 -21.68 22.18
N MET A 37 1.20 -20.57 21.49
CA MET A 37 2.14 -19.44 21.33
C MET A 37 1.57 -18.11 21.84
N SER A 38 2.47 -17.20 22.18
CA SER A 38 2.18 -15.76 22.22
C SER A 38 2.51 -15.16 20.87
N ILE A 39 1.60 -14.37 20.32
CA ILE A 39 1.68 -13.79 18.98
C ILE A 39 1.46 -12.29 19.10
N ALA A 40 2.38 -11.50 18.55
CA ALA A 40 2.34 -10.04 18.55
C ALA A 40 2.45 -9.51 17.12
N VAL A 41 1.69 -8.47 16.81
CA VAL A 41 1.73 -7.78 15.51
C VAL A 41 1.91 -6.29 15.75
N VAL A 42 2.85 -5.67 15.02
CA VAL A 42 3.18 -4.25 15.09
C VAL A 42 3.01 -3.56 13.74
N ASP A 43 2.79 -2.26 13.78
CA ASP A 43 2.74 -1.39 12.59
C ASP A 43 4.14 -1.06 12.05
N ALA A 44 4.21 -0.30 10.95
CA ALA A 44 5.47 0.13 10.35
C ALA A 44 6.31 1.05 11.28
N ASN A 45 5.68 1.66 12.27
CA ASN A 45 6.28 2.55 13.27
C ASN A 45 6.65 1.80 14.56
N THR A 46 6.61 0.47 14.55
CA THR A 46 6.96 -0.42 15.69
C THR A 46 6.01 -0.33 16.88
N HIS A 47 4.78 0.14 16.68
CA HIS A 47 3.74 0.16 17.70
C HIS A 47 2.87 -1.09 17.64
N LEU A 48 2.53 -1.63 18.81
CA LEU A 48 1.70 -2.82 18.94
C LEU A 48 0.27 -2.55 18.44
N LEU A 49 -0.16 -3.31 17.44
CA LEU A 49 -1.52 -3.27 16.90
C LEU A 49 -2.40 -4.36 17.49
N ASN A 50 -1.87 -5.58 17.61
CA ASN A 50 -2.62 -6.72 18.09
C ASN A 50 -1.71 -7.71 18.82
N PHE A 51 -2.27 -8.41 19.81
CA PHE A 51 -1.57 -9.39 20.62
C PHE A 51 -2.53 -10.46 21.11
N THR A 52 -2.11 -11.72 21.05
CA THR A 52 -2.81 -12.82 21.71
C THR A 52 -1.81 -13.77 22.37
N ARG A 53 -2.28 -14.41 23.43
CA ARG A 53 -1.57 -15.53 24.07
C ARG A 53 -2.52 -16.71 24.11
N LEU A 54 -2.19 -17.76 23.36
CA LEU A 54 -2.96 -18.99 23.38
C LEU A 54 -2.88 -19.65 24.76
N ASP A 55 -3.92 -20.41 25.10
CA ASP A 55 -3.99 -21.13 26.36
C ASP A 55 -2.80 -22.08 26.51
N ASN A 56 -2.22 -22.12 27.70
CA ASN A 56 -1.00 -22.89 28.03
C ASN A 56 0.30 -22.41 27.37
N ALA A 57 0.30 -21.29 26.62
CA ALA A 57 1.55 -20.66 26.19
C ALA A 57 2.34 -20.13 27.40
N LYS A 58 3.68 -20.13 27.30
CA LYS A 58 4.58 -19.71 28.39
C LYS A 58 4.33 -18.25 28.76
N LEU A 59 4.24 -17.91 30.06
CA LEU A 59 4.08 -16.52 30.49
C LEU A 59 5.25 -15.62 30.05
N SER A 60 6.47 -16.17 30.03
CA SER A 60 7.68 -15.47 29.57
C SER A 60 7.69 -15.18 28.06
N SER A 61 6.77 -15.77 27.27
CA SER A 61 6.73 -15.57 25.83
C SER A 61 6.01 -14.28 25.40
N ILE A 62 5.28 -13.63 26.32
CA ILE A 62 4.54 -12.38 26.04
C ILE A 62 5.50 -11.27 25.58
N GLU A 63 6.44 -10.88 26.44
CA GLU A 63 7.42 -9.83 26.15
C GLU A 63 8.36 -10.23 25.02
N THR A 64 8.64 -11.53 24.91
CA THR A 64 9.49 -12.09 23.86
C THR A 64 8.85 -11.89 22.48
N ALA A 65 7.58 -12.27 22.31
CA ALA A 65 6.84 -12.10 21.04
C ALA A 65 6.76 -10.63 20.62
N ILE A 66 6.45 -9.73 21.57
CA ILE A 66 6.39 -8.29 21.31
C ILE A 66 7.76 -7.76 20.87
N SER A 67 8.83 -8.14 21.58
CA SER A 67 10.19 -7.69 21.27
C SER A 67 10.67 -8.23 19.92
N MET A 68 10.32 -9.47 19.55
CA MET A 68 10.61 -10.03 18.22
C MET A 68 9.95 -9.22 17.11
N ALA A 69 8.64 -8.93 17.23
CA ALA A 69 7.91 -8.16 16.25
C ALA A 69 8.51 -6.74 16.09
N MET A 70 8.75 -6.05 17.20
CA MET A 70 9.37 -4.71 17.20
C MET A 70 10.77 -4.72 16.58
N THR A 71 11.60 -5.71 16.94
CA THR A 71 12.97 -5.85 16.42
C THR A 71 12.95 -6.12 14.93
N SER A 72 12.03 -6.97 14.47
CA SER A 72 11.92 -7.31 13.06
C SER A 72 11.46 -6.11 12.23
N ALA A 73 10.47 -5.34 12.72
CA ALA A 73 10.05 -4.09 12.08
C ALA A 73 11.17 -3.04 12.05
N SER A 74 11.87 -2.81 13.18
CA SER A 74 12.92 -1.79 13.26
C SER A 74 14.11 -2.09 12.34
N ASN A 75 14.48 -3.36 12.19
CA ASN A 75 15.61 -3.78 11.36
C ASN A 75 15.20 -4.16 9.93
N ARG A 76 13.90 -4.29 9.65
CA ARG A 76 13.34 -4.79 8.38
C ARG A 76 13.91 -6.15 7.97
N LEU A 77 14.19 -6.98 8.96
CA LEU A 77 14.84 -8.29 8.81
C LEU A 77 14.18 -9.31 9.74
N PRO A 78 14.20 -10.61 9.36
CA PRO A 78 13.90 -11.69 10.28
C PRO A 78 14.80 -11.62 11.53
N THR A 79 14.26 -11.95 12.70
CA THR A 79 15.07 -11.95 13.94
C THR A 79 16.14 -13.04 13.94
N SER A 80 15.95 -14.14 13.19
CA SER A 80 16.99 -15.15 12.94
C SER A 80 18.22 -14.58 12.24
N ALA A 81 18.02 -13.75 11.21
CA ALA A 81 19.12 -13.13 10.47
C ALA A 81 19.97 -12.19 11.36
N LEU A 82 19.38 -11.63 12.42
CA LEU A 82 20.11 -10.82 13.41
C LEU A 82 20.97 -11.68 14.34
N SER A 83 20.56 -12.91 14.61
CA SER A 83 21.32 -13.87 15.41
C SER A 83 22.60 -14.33 14.68
N GLU A 84 22.50 -14.59 13.37
CA GLU A 84 23.60 -15.11 12.55
C GLU A 84 24.70 -14.05 12.32
N ASN A 85 24.30 -12.79 12.20
CA ASN A 85 25.20 -11.68 11.91
C ASN A 85 25.96 -11.14 13.14
N ASN A 86 25.87 -11.79 14.31
CA ASN A 86 26.40 -11.26 15.58
C ASN A 86 25.95 -9.81 15.85
N ALA A 87 24.75 -9.41 15.40
CA ALA A 87 24.26 -8.05 15.64
C ALA A 87 24.09 -7.76 17.15
N SER A 88 23.97 -8.82 17.97
CA SER A 88 24.00 -8.77 19.43
C SER A 88 25.34 -8.33 20.04
N SER A 89 26.45 -8.39 19.29
CA SER A 89 27.77 -7.93 19.77
C SER A 89 28.08 -6.48 19.42
N SER A 90 27.18 -5.77 18.72
CA SER A 90 27.33 -4.34 18.51
C SER A 90 26.75 -3.58 19.71
N PRO A 91 27.57 -2.96 20.57
CA PRO A 91 27.09 -2.19 21.72
C PRO A 91 26.14 -1.04 21.32
N LEU A 92 26.12 -0.65 20.04
CA LEU A 92 25.20 0.35 19.50
C LEU A 92 23.74 -0.11 19.41
N LEU A 93 23.46 -1.41 19.18
CA LEU A 93 22.07 -1.90 19.08
C LEU A 93 21.37 -1.90 20.46
N SER A 94 22.10 -2.28 21.51
CA SER A 94 21.60 -2.29 22.89
C SER A 94 21.48 -0.90 23.51
N LEU A 95 22.18 0.11 22.98
CA LEU A 95 22.18 1.46 23.57
C LEU A 95 20.95 2.29 23.16
N THR A 96 20.30 1.95 22.04
CA THR A 96 19.24 2.77 21.44
C THR A 96 17.84 2.17 21.60
N THR A 97 17.72 0.86 21.84
CA THR A 97 16.43 0.21 22.03
C THR A 97 16.53 -0.85 23.15
N GLN A 98 15.79 -0.67 24.25
CA GLN A 98 15.71 -1.65 25.34
C GLN A 98 14.99 -2.97 24.94
N ARG A 99 14.85 -3.27 23.64
CA ARG A 99 13.92 -4.29 23.12
C ARG A 99 14.47 -5.09 21.93
N VAL A 100 15.79 -5.13 21.71
CA VAL A 100 16.36 -5.98 20.65
C VAL A 100 16.22 -7.45 21.06
N CYS A 101 15.50 -8.23 20.26
CA CYS A 101 15.36 -9.67 20.40
C CYS A 101 15.98 -10.38 19.20
N THR A 102 17.02 -11.16 19.43
CA THR A 102 17.69 -11.99 18.40
C THR A 102 17.18 -13.42 18.37
N ILE A 103 16.08 -13.72 19.08
CA ILE A 103 15.49 -15.05 19.07
C ILE A 103 14.68 -15.21 17.78
N PRO A 104 14.86 -16.28 17.00
CA PRO A 104 14.05 -16.56 15.81
C PRO A 104 12.55 -16.63 16.13
N GLY A 105 11.72 -16.11 15.23
CA GLY A 105 10.26 -16.05 15.39
C GLY A 105 9.64 -14.68 15.08
N GLY A 106 10.45 -13.67 14.77
CA GLY A 106 10.00 -12.37 14.29
C GLY A 106 10.23 -12.22 12.78
N LEU A 107 9.20 -11.83 12.03
CA LEU A 107 9.26 -11.62 10.58
C LEU A 107 8.67 -10.26 10.18
N PRO A 108 9.32 -9.54 9.23
CA PRO A 108 8.79 -8.30 8.71
C PRO A 108 7.70 -8.59 7.68
N ILE A 109 6.70 -7.73 7.64
CA ILE A 109 5.67 -7.69 6.59
C ILE A 109 6.07 -6.57 5.64
N LEU A 110 6.62 -6.96 4.49
CA LEU A 110 7.08 -6.05 3.44
C LEU A 110 6.12 -6.09 2.26
N SER A 111 5.81 -4.93 1.67
CA SER A 111 5.10 -4.88 0.40
C SER A 111 5.94 -5.52 -0.72
N SER A 112 5.31 -5.76 -1.87
CA SER A 112 6.00 -6.16 -3.10
C SER A 112 7.11 -5.17 -3.54
N THR A 113 6.99 -3.91 -3.14
CA THR A 113 7.96 -2.84 -3.41
C THR A 113 9.04 -2.71 -2.31
N GLY A 114 9.03 -3.58 -1.30
CA GLY A 114 9.99 -3.58 -0.19
C GLY A 114 9.73 -2.54 0.88
N VAL A 115 8.54 -1.91 0.89
CA VAL A 115 8.13 -0.97 1.95
C VAL A 115 7.69 -1.76 3.18
N LEU A 116 8.17 -1.36 4.35
CA LEU A 116 7.74 -1.96 5.61
C LEU A 116 6.30 -1.56 5.94
N LEU A 117 5.43 -2.55 6.08
CA LEU A 117 4.04 -2.37 6.50
C LEU A 117 3.87 -2.63 8.00
N GLY A 118 4.65 -3.55 8.55
CA GLY A 118 4.62 -3.95 9.95
C GLY A 118 5.49 -5.18 10.18
N ALA A 119 5.27 -5.85 11.31
CA ALA A 119 5.93 -7.13 11.59
C ALA A 119 5.10 -8.00 12.53
N ILE A 120 5.38 -9.30 12.51
CA ILE A 120 4.76 -10.30 13.37
C ILE A 120 5.84 -11.03 14.18
N GLY A 121 5.54 -11.38 15.42
CA GLY A 121 6.41 -12.14 16.31
C GLY A 121 5.66 -13.25 17.03
N CYS A 122 6.17 -14.48 16.96
CA CYS A 122 5.58 -15.67 17.56
C CYS A 122 6.57 -16.36 18.51
N SER A 123 6.16 -16.64 19.75
CA SER A 123 7.04 -17.19 20.79
C SER A 123 6.34 -18.26 21.63
N THR A 124 7.03 -19.40 21.87
CA THR A 124 6.85 -20.42 22.96
C THR A 124 7.43 -21.78 22.55
N GLY A 125 7.32 -22.14 21.27
CA GLY A 125 7.83 -23.38 20.67
C GLY A 125 9.34 -23.39 20.41
N THR A 126 9.79 -24.25 19.50
CA THR A 126 11.15 -24.17 18.94
C THR A 126 11.30 -22.91 18.08
N SER A 127 12.55 -22.49 17.81
CA SER A 127 12.84 -21.38 16.91
C SER A 127 12.14 -21.53 15.56
N LEU A 128 12.25 -22.72 14.96
CA LEU A 128 11.65 -23.04 13.66
C LEU A 128 10.11 -22.95 13.71
N GLN A 129 9.48 -23.53 14.73
CA GLN A 129 8.02 -23.46 14.89
C GLN A 129 7.51 -22.01 15.03
N GLY A 130 8.26 -21.17 15.76
CA GLY A 130 7.92 -19.76 15.89
C GLY A 130 8.00 -19.02 14.55
N GLU A 131 9.03 -19.29 13.75
CA GLU A 131 9.17 -18.70 12.41
C GLU A 131 8.09 -19.18 11.45
N ASP A 132 7.76 -20.47 11.45
CA ASP A 132 6.72 -21.02 10.58
C ASP A 132 5.34 -20.41 10.93
N ALA A 133 5.03 -20.25 12.22
CA ALA A 133 3.80 -19.60 12.67
C ALA A 133 3.76 -18.11 12.28
N ALA A 134 4.89 -17.41 12.43
CA ALA A 134 5.02 -16.02 11.99
C ALA A 134 4.88 -15.90 10.46
N ALA A 135 5.41 -16.87 9.70
CA ALA A 135 5.34 -16.90 8.25
C ALA A 135 3.88 -17.09 7.79
N ALA A 136 3.14 -18.02 8.41
CA ALA A 136 1.72 -18.20 8.15
C ALA A 136 0.93 -16.90 8.35
N GLY A 137 1.19 -16.17 9.43
CA GLY A 137 0.57 -14.86 9.68
C GLY A 137 0.96 -13.79 8.66
N ARG A 138 2.25 -13.66 8.35
CA ARG A 138 2.75 -12.73 7.32
C ARG A 138 2.13 -13.01 5.95
N ASP A 139 2.14 -14.28 5.54
CA ASP A 139 1.72 -14.69 4.20
C ASP A 139 0.22 -14.50 4.00
N ALA A 140 -0.60 -14.71 5.05
CA ALA A 140 -2.03 -14.40 5.02
C ALA A 140 -2.29 -12.90 4.76
N VAL A 141 -1.53 -12.01 5.40
CA VAL A 141 -1.64 -10.56 5.15
C VAL A 141 -1.22 -10.20 3.74
N LEU A 142 -0.10 -10.75 3.26
CA LEU A 142 0.38 -10.48 1.91
C LEU A 142 -0.59 -10.99 0.84
N ALA A 143 -1.23 -12.13 1.07
CA ALA A 143 -2.28 -12.65 0.19
C ALA A 143 -3.48 -11.69 0.13
N LEU A 144 -3.93 -11.16 1.27
CA LEU A 144 -5.00 -10.16 1.30
C LEU A 144 -4.62 -8.90 0.52
N ILE A 145 -3.42 -8.37 0.74
CA ILE A 145 -2.94 -7.15 0.06
C ILE A 145 -2.93 -7.35 -1.46
N ASN A 146 -2.49 -8.52 -1.93
CA ASN A 146 -2.47 -8.82 -3.35
C ASN A 146 -3.89 -8.90 -3.93
N LEU A 147 -4.83 -9.52 -3.20
CA LEU A 147 -6.24 -9.57 -3.62
C LEU A 147 -6.87 -8.17 -3.70
N GLU A 148 -6.63 -7.33 -2.69
CA GLU A 148 -7.12 -5.94 -2.69
C GLU A 148 -6.51 -5.12 -3.85
N ALA A 149 -5.24 -5.35 -4.18
CA ALA A 149 -4.58 -4.70 -5.31
C ALA A 149 -5.19 -5.12 -6.65
N GLU A 150 -5.44 -6.42 -6.86
CA GLU A 150 -6.07 -6.94 -8.09
C GLU A 150 -7.51 -6.43 -8.28
N GLU A 151 -8.27 -6.30 -7.19
CA GLU A 151 -9.63 -5.74 -7.22
C GLU A 151 -9.64 -4.26 -7.59
N GLU A 152 -8.71 -3.48 -7.04
CA GLU A 152 -8.59 -2.06 -7.35
C GLU A 152 -8.11 -1.83 -8.79
N GLU A 153 -7.17 -2.63 -9.29
CA GLU A 153 -6.74 -2.58 -10.69
C GLU A 153 -7.91 -2.83 -11.66
N ARG A 154 -8.73 -3.85 -11.36
CA ARG A 154 -9.94 -4.15 -12.16
C ARG A 154 -10.93 -2.99 -12.13
N ARG A 155 -11.13 -2.36 -10.98
CA ARG A 155 -12.01 -1.20 -10.83
C ARG A 155 -11.50 -0.02 -11.66
N ILE A 156 -10.20 0.28 -11.58
CA ILE A 156 -9.58 1.35 -12.35
C ILE A 156 -9.72 1.09 -13.85
N GLU A 157 -9.56 -0.15 -14.31
CA GLU A 157 -9.72 -0.50 -15.71
C GLU A 157 -11.17 -0.31 -16.19
N GLU A 158 -12.16 -0.74 -15.41
CA GLU A 158 -13.57 -0.49 -15.71
C GLU A 158 -13.92 1.00 -15.77
N GLU A 159 -13.37 1.81 -14.87
CA GLU A 159 -13.54 3.26 -14.87
C GLU A 159 -12.88 3.91 -16.09
N ARG A 160 -11.66 3.48 -16.44
CA ARG A 160 -10.96 3.93 -17.65
C ARG A 160 -11.75 3.61 -18.92
N GLU A 161 -12.32 2.42 -19.03
CA GLU A 161 -13.17 2.07 -20.18
C GLU A 161 -14.41 2.96 -20.29
N LYS A 162 -15.06 3.28 -19.17
CA LYS A 162 -16.23 4.17 -19.16
C LYS A 162 -15.85 5.57 -19.62
N VAL A 163 -14.72 6.09 -19.14
CA VAL A 163 -14.18 7.40 -19.57
C VAL A 163 -13.88 7.39 -21.06
N LEU A 164 -13.23 6.34 -21.57
CA LEU A 164 -12.92 6.20 -23.00
C LEU A 164 -14.19 6.12 -23.86
N ARG A 165 -15.25 5.45 -23.41
CA ARG A 165 -16.54 5.41 -24.12
C ARG A 165 -17.19 6.79 -24.19
N LEU A 166 -17.26 7.49 -23.05
CA LEU A 166 -17.80 8.85 -22.99
C LEU A 166 -17.00 9.81 -23.89
N TRP A 167 -15.69 9.66 -23.92
CA TRP A 167 -14.82 10.48 -24.75
C TRP A 167 -15.12 10.27 -26.25
N LYS A 168 -15.25 9.01 -26.69
CA LYS A 168 -15.64 8.68 -28.08
C LYS A 168 -17.04 9.20 -28.45
N GLU A 169 -18.00 9.13 -27.53
CA GLU A 169 -19.33 9.70 -27.73
C GLU A 169 -19.26 11.22 -27.92
N LYS A 170 -18.47 11.91 -27.09
CA LYS A 170 -18.27 13.36 -27.18
C LYS A 170 -17.47 13.78 -28.40
N GLU A 171 -16.48 13.01 -28.84
CA GLU A 171 -15.81 13.26 -30.13
C GLU A 171 -16.80 13.17 -31.29
N GLY A 172 -17.68 12.17 -31.29
CA GLY A 172 -18.74 12.05 -32.31
C GLY A 172 -19.73 13.22 -32.28
N GLU A 173 -20.13 13.69 -31.10
CA GLU A 173 -20.93 14.91 -30.97
C GLU A 173 -20.19 16.14 -31.52
N VAL A 174 -18.92 16.31 -31.18
CA VAL A 174 -18.09 17.42 -31.66
C VAL A 174 -17.91 17.36 -33.18
N GLU A 175 -17.73 16.18 -33.76
CA GLU A 175 -17.63 15.98 -35.21
C GLU A 175 -18.96 16.33 -35.90
N SER A 176 -20.09 15.88 -35.36
CA SER A 176 -21.41 16.25 -35.87
C SER A 176 -21.68 17.77 -35.84
N LEU A 177 -21.25 18.44 -34.76
CA LEU A 177 -21.35 19.88 -34.61
C LEU A 177 -20.42 20.63 -35.59
N LYS A 178 -19.24 20.09 -35.88
CA LYS A 178 -18.33 20.64 -36.90
C LYS A 178 -18.95 20.53 -38.30
N ASP A 179 -19.49 19.36 -38.64
CA ASP A 179 -20.16 19.12 -39.93
C ASP A 179 -21.38 20.03 -40.12
N GLU A 180 -22.19 20.23 -39.08
CA GLU A 180 -23.33 21.16 -39.11
C GLU A 180 -22.87 22.61 -39.33
N LEU A 181 -21.83 23.04 -38.63
CA LEU A 181 -21.27 24.38 -38.74
C LEU A 181 -20.62 24.63 -40.12
N ASP A 182 -19.97 23.63 -40.69
CA ASP A 182 -19.41 23.69 -42.05
C ASP A 182 -20.52 23.65 -43.12
N TYR A 183 -21.60 22.90 -42.89
CA TYR A 183 -22.80 22.95 -43.74
C TYR A 183 -23.45 24.33 -43.73
N GLU A 184 -23.62 24.98 -42.56
CA GLU A 184 -24.14 26.35 -42.49
C GLU A 184 -23.24 27.36 -43.22
N ARG A 185 -21.91 27.19 -43.12
CA ARG A 185 -20.94 28.00 -43.88
C ARG A 185 -21.02 27.76 -45.38
N GLY A 186 -21.33 26.53 -45.83
CA GLY A 186 -21.46 26.14 -47.24
C GLY A 186 -22.84 26.40 -47.88
N SER A 187 -23.93 26.32 -47.11
CA SER A 187 -25.33 26.39 -47.57
C SER A 187 -25.87 27.82 -47.78
N GLY A 188 -25.06 28.85 -47.53
CA GLY A 188 -25.28 30.17 -48.10
C GLY A 188 -26.11 31.16 -47.27
N LYS A 189 -25.41 32.14 -46.68
CA LYS A 189 -25.73 33.57 -46.80
C LYS A 189 -24.48 34.34 -46.39
N ARG A 190 -23.80 34.92 -47.38
CA ARG A 190 -22.77 35.96 -47.19
C ARG A 190 -23.46 37.18 -46.54
N ARG A 191 -23.70 37.15 -45.23
CA ARG A 191 -23.91 38.37 -44.45
C ARG A 191 -22.55 39.04 -44.36
N LYS A 192 -22.36 40.09 -45.15
CA LYS A 192 -21.22 41.00 -45.02
C LYS A 192 -21.28 41.60 -43.62
N THR A 193 -20.57 41.02 -42.67
CA THR A 193 -20.12 41.73 -41.48
C THR A 193 -18.70 42.16 -41.74
N SER A 194 -18.49 43.48 -41.69
CA SER A 194 -17.21 44.15 -41.87
C SER A 194 -16.13 43.54 -41.00
N SER A 195 -15.00 43.25 -41.63
CA SER A 195 -13.76 42.76 -41.01
C SER A 195 -13.26 43.69 -39.90
N VAL A 196 -13.19 43.17 -38.67
CA VAL A 196 -12.25 43.63 -37.65
C VAL A 196 -11.22 42.52 -37.51
N GLY A 197 -9.97 42.81 -37.87
CA GLY A 197 -8.87 41.86 -37.78
C GLY A 197 -8.49 41.61 -36.32
N VAL A 198 -8.35 40.34 -35.96
CA VAL A 198 -7.70 39.90 -34.72
C VAL A 198 -6.38 39.25 -35.13
N PRO A 199 -5.24 39.61 -34.50
CA PRO A 199 -3.94 39.06 -34.89
C PRO A 199 -3.83 37.59 -34.49
N MET A 200 -3.20 36.80 -35.37
CA MET A 200 -2.85 35.41 -35.14
C MET A 200 -1.79 35.31 -34.03
N GLY A 201 -2.24 35.09 -32.80
CA GLY A 201 -1.41 34.56 -31.74
C GLY A 201 -1.33 33.05 -31.87
N SER A 202 -0.12 32.51 -31.99
CA SER A 202 0.18 31.08 -31.92
C SER A 202 -0.30 30.53 -30.56
N SER A 203 -1.51 29.97 -30.55
CA SER A 203 -2.03 29.20 -29.43
C SER A 203 -1.62 27.76 -29.63
N LEU A 204 -0.72 27.28 -28.77
CA LEU A 204 -0.68 25.88 -28.39
C LEU A 204 -2.04 25.60 -27.73
N GLY A 205 -3.02 25.16 -28.54
CA GLY A 205 -4.34 24.76 -28.07
C GLY A 205 -4.31 23.38 -27.41
N PRO A 206 -5.32 23.06 -26.58
CA PRO A 206 -5.41 21.84 -25.78
C PRO A 206 -5.87 20.61 -26.59
N ASP A 207 -5.61 20.58 -27.88
CA ASP A 207 -6.21 19.65 -28.86
C ASP A 207 -5.38 18.38 -29.11
N THR A 208 -4.39 18.09 -28.27
CA THR A 208 -3.63 16.85 -28.35
C THR A 208 -4.29 15.81 -27.45
N PRO A 209 -4.64 14.60 -27.93
CA PRO A 209 -5.11 13.53 -27.06
C PRO A 209 -4.04 13.27 -25.99
N PRO A 210 -4.41 13.09 -24.70
CA PRO A 210 -3.42 12.70 -23.70
C PRO A 210 -2.81 11.37 -24.16
N GLU A 211 -1.48 11.33 -24.31
CA GLU A 211 -0.79 10.10 -24.69
C GLU A 211 -1.12 8.99 -23.66
N GLU A 212 -1.02 7.71 -24.04
CA GLU A 212 -1.31 6.56 -23.15
C GLU A 212 -0.50 6.61 -21.82
N GLY A 213 0.52 7.47 -21.71
CA GLY A 213 1.26 7.77 -20.48
C GLY A 213 0.79 8.99 -19.66
N GLU A 214 0.03 9.95 -20.21
CA GLU A 214 -0.38 11.18 -19.52
C GLU A 214 -1.61 10.99 -18.61
N ILE A 215 -2.42 9.96 -18.89
CA ILE A 215 -3.61 9.64 -18.09
C ILE A 215 -3.23 9.06 -16.71
N GLY A 216 -2.00 8.53 -16.59
CA GLY A 216 -1.44 8.06 -15.32
C GLY A 216 -1.12 9.18 -14.32
N GLU A 217 -0.95 10.43 -14.78
CA GLU A 217 -0.62 11.56 -13.89
C GLU A 217 -1.86 12.14 -13.18
N PHE A 218 -3.06 11.94 -13.74
CA PHE A 218 -4.32 12.44 -13.18
C PHE A 218 -5.09 11.41 -12.34
N LEU A 219 -4.82 10.12 -12.54
CA LEU A 219 -5.36 9.02 -11.73
C LEU A 219 -4.25 8.52 -10.80
N GLN A 220 -3.90 9.34 -9.81
CA GLN A 220 -3.11 8.82 -8.70
C GLN A 220 -3.97 7.79 -7.96
N PRO A 221 -3.42 6.63 -7.58
CA PRO A 221 -4.11 5.73 -6.66
C PRO A 221 -4.50 6.54 -5.43
N SER A 222 -5.78 6.56 -5.10
CA SER A 222 -6.27 7.23 -3.91
C SER A 222 -5.90 6.42 -2.67
N PHE A 223 -4.59 6.29 -2.40
CA PHE A 223 -4.11 6.10 -1.04
C PHE A 223 -3.93 7.48 -0.38
N VAL A 224 -5.02 8.24 -0.39
CA VAL A 224 -5.33 9.16 0.69
C VAL A 224 -6.55 8.55 1.31
N GLY A 225 -6.32 7.62 2.24
CA GLY A 225 -7.37 7.18 3.14
C GLY A 225 -7.96 8.42 3.78
N GLU A 226 -9.18 8.77 3.38
CA GLU A 226 -9.99 9.72 4.13
C GLU A 226 -10.33 9.00 5.43
N VAL A 227 -9.40 9.05 6.38
CA VAL A 227 -9.65 8.66 7.76
C VAL A 227 -10.67 9.67 8.25
N ARG A 228 -11.94 9.31 8.17
CA ARG A 228 -12.97 9.93 9.01
C ARG A 228 -12.50 9.72 10.43
N VAL A 229 -11.91 10.77 10.99
CA VAL A 229 -11.64 10.88 12.41
C VAL A 229 -13.03 10.89 13.07
N GLY A 230 -13.51 9.69 13.40
CA GLY A 230 -14.56 9.54 14.39
C GLY A 230 -13.99 10.12 15.67
N GLY A 231 -14.50 11.28 16.06
CA GLY A 231 -14.10 11.90 17.31
C GLY A 231 -14.47 10.99 18.47
N TYR A 232 -13.43 10.47 19.13
CA TYR A 232 -13.35 10.21 20.58
C TYR A 232 -11.89 10.30 20.99
#